data_AF-A0A5M9UAJ3-F1
#
_entry.id   AF-A0A5M9UAJ3-F1
#
_cell.length_a   1.000
_cell.length_b   1.000
_cell.length_c   1.000
_cell.angle_alpha   90.00
_cell.angle_beta   90.00
_cell.angle_gamma   90.00
#
_symmetry.space_group_name_H-M   'P 1'
#
loop_
_entity.id
_entity.type
_entity.pdbx_description
1 polymer ?
#
loop_
_entity_poly.entity_id
_entity_poly.type
_entity_poly.pdbx_seq_one_letter_code
_entity_poly.pdbx_strand_id
1 'polypeptide(L)'
;MQLNDMLKIFITCLLFILIWWLLTQGIRKLSSTRAGSGFRRWGGWSIGLFIVGAVPLGFSMYTEIFDERLDANIGLGLAMFFVWAYCAVLLCATLVIWGRYVYKRDMRK
;
A
#
# COMPACT_ATOMS: atom_id res chain seq x y z
N MET A 1 26.39 4.31 -9.97
CA MET A 1 25.42 4.65 -8.93
C MET A 1 24.47 5.75 -9.42
N GLN A 2 23.27 5.42 -9.89
CA GLN A 2 22.30 6.45 -10.28
C GLN A 2 21.47 6.82 -9.06
N LEU A 3 21.69 8.02 -8.50
CA LEU A 3 20.85 8.67 -7.48
C LEU A 3 19.34 8.52 -7.78
N ASN A 4 18.99 8.44 -9.06
CA ASN A 4 17.64 8.30 -9.56
C ASN A 4 16.94 6.99 -9.15
N ASP A 5 17.65 5.88 -8.98
CA ASP A 5 17.01 4.58 -8.69
C ASP A 5 16.66 4.44 -7.21
N MET A 6 17.59 4.77 -6.32
CA MET A 6 17.36 4.91 -4.87
C MET A 6 16.20 5.86 -4.58
N LEU A 7 16.15 6.98 -5.31
CA LEU A 7 15.11 7.99 -5.16
C LEU A 7 13.74 7.48 -5.64
N LYS A 8 13.68 6.66 -6.70
CA LYS A 8 12.43 5.99 -7.12
C LYS A 8 11.94 5.01 -6.04
N ILE A 9 12.82 4.17 -5.49
CA ILE A 9 12.44 3.22 -4.43
C ILE A 9 11.93 3.99 -3.21
N PHE A 10 12.63 5.04 -2.80
CA PHE A 10 12.21 5.89 -1.69
C PHE A 10 10.84 6.54 -1.92
N ILE A 11 10.58 7.11 -3.10
CA ILE A 11 9.28 7.66 -3.47
C ILE A 11 8.18 6.59 -3.43
N THR A 12 8.47 5.38 -3.93
CA THR A 12 7.49 4.28 -3.90
C THR A 12 7.15 3.84 -2.48
N CYS A 13 8.11 3.83 -1.55
CA CYS A 13 7.87 3.61 -0.13
C CYS A 13 6.94 4.69 0.46
N LEU A 14 7.20 5.98 0.17
CA LEU A 14 6.37 7.07 0.66
C LEU A 14 4.93 6.99 0.13
N LEU A 15 4.77 6.70 -1.17
CA LEU A 15 3.46 6.49 -1.79
C LEU A 15 2.72 5.31 -1.16
N PHE A 16 3.41 4.19 -0.93
CA PHE A 16 2.83 3.03 -0.27
C PHE A 16 2.31 3.37 1.13
N ILE A 17 3.11 4.05 1.95
CA ILE A 17 2.71 4.50 3.29
C ILE A 17 1.50 5.45 3.22
N LEU A 18 1.49 6.38 2.25
CA LEU A 18 0.38 7.31 2.07
C LEU A 18 -0.92 6.59 1.69
N ILE A 19 -0.88 5.65 0.74
CA ILE A 19 -2.03 4.84 0.32
C ILE A 19 -2.55 4.05 1.52
N TRP A 20 -1.64 3.44 2.27
CA TRP A 20 -1.96 2.67 3.47
C TRP A 20 -2.67 3.52 4.53
N TRP A 21 -2.14 4.72 4.76
CA TRP A 21 -2.73 5.68 5.68
C TRP A 21 -4.15 6.10 5.26
N LEU A 22 -4.37 6.41 3.98
CA LEU A 22 -5.69 6.77 3.46
C LEU A 22 -6.70 5.62 3.56
N LEU A 23 -6.25 4.39 3.28
CA LEU A 23 -7.08 3.19 3.37
C LEU A 23 -7.53 2.93 4.81
N THR A 24 -6.61 2.99 5.78
CA THR A 24 -6.94 2.82 7.20
C THR A 24 -7.86 3.93 7.72
N GLN A 25 -7.67 5.18 7.30
CA GLN A 25 -8.58 6.28 7.64
C GLN A 25 -9.97 6.08 7.03
N GLY A 26 -10.05 5.68 5.76
CA GLY A 26 -11.31 5.42 5.06
C GLY A 26 -12.12 4.32 5.75
N ILE A 27 -11.46 3.21 6.11
CA ILE A 27 -12.09 2.11 6.85
C ILE A 27 -12.56 2.59 8.23
N ARG A 28 -11.74 3.36 8.98
CA ARG A 28 -12.11 3.93 10.29
C ARG A 28 -13.38 4.77 10.22
N LYS A 29 -13.45 5.69 9.25
CA LYS A 29 -14.62 6.57 9.04
C LYS A 29 -15.87 5.82 8.58
N LEU A 30 -15.70 4.79 7.75
CA LEU A 30 -16.82 3.95 7.30
C LEU A 30 -17.34 3.04 8.42
N SER A 31 -16.45 2.57 9.30
CA SER A 31 -16.79 1.75 10.46
C SER A 31 -17.49 2.53 11.57
N SER A 32 -17.07 3.76 11.88
CA SER A 32 -17.78 4.59 12.88
C SER A 32 -19.23 4.89 12.50
N THR A 33 -19.54 4.82 11.20
CA THR A 33 -20.89 4.92 10.65
C THR A 33 -21.73 3.64 10.85
N ARG A 34 -21.09 2.48 11.02
CA ARG A 34 -21.74 1.16 11.09
C ARG A 34 -21.43 0.54 12.45
N ALA A 35 -22.35 0.70 13.41
CA ALA A 35 -22.30 -0.05 14.66
C ALA A 35 -22.21 -1.56 14.37
N GLY A 36 -21.10 -2.20 14.73
CA GLY A 36 -21.01 -3.66 14.81
C GLY A 36 -19.85 -4.32 14.04
N SER A 37 -19.02 -5.03 14.82
CA SER A 37 -18.17 -6.21 14.56
C SER A 37 -17.26 -6.32 13.31
N GLY A 38 -17.54 -5.65 12.20
CA GLY A 38 -16.76 -5.76 10.96
C GLY A 38 -15.36 -5.18 11.06
N PHE A 39 -15.16 -4.12 11.86
CA PHE A 39 -13.89 -3.40 11.96
C PHE A 39 -12.71 -4.28 12.43
N ARG A 40 -12.98 -5.23 13.34
CA ARG A 40 -11.95 -6.14 13.88
C ARG A 40 -11.46 -7.14 12.84
N ARG A 41 -12.33 -7.58 11.92
CA ARG A 41 -11.99 -8.49 10.81
C ARG A 41 -11.23 -7.76 9.70
N TRP A 42 -11.57 -6.49 9.43
CA TRP A 42 -10.86 -5.64 8.47
C TRP A 42 -9.47 -5.22 8.97
N GLY A 43 -9.30 -5.04 10.29
CA GLY A 43 -7.99 -4.75 10.89
C GLY A 43 -6.97 -5.87 10.66
N GLY A 44 -7.35 -7.13 10.88
CA GLY A 44 -6.47 -8.28 10.63
C GLY A 44 -6.10 -8.45 9.14
N TRP A 45 -7.07 -8.27 8.25
CA TRP A 45 -6.81 -8.28 6.80
C TRP A 45 -5.89 -7.14 6.36
N SER A 46 -6.04 -5.96 6.96
CA SER A 46 -5.15 -4.84 6.66
C SER A 46 -3.71 -5.15 7.08
N ILE A 47 -3.46 -5.74 8.25
CA ILE A 47 -2.09 -6.06 8.67
C ILE A 47 -1.43 -7.05 7.70
N GLY A 48 -2.15 -8.10 7.28
CA GLY A 48 -1.64 -9.05 6.28
C GLY A 48 -1.31 -8.40 4.94
N LEU A 49 -2.20 -7.54 4.45
CA LEU A 49 -1.99 -6.75 3.24
C LEU A 49 -0.76 -5.82 3.37
N PHE A 50 -0.55 -5.19 4.52
CA PHE A 50 0.62 -4.35 4.73
C PHE A 50 1.92 -5.15 4.59
N ILE A 51 1.99 -6.33 5.24
CA ILE A 51 3.18 -7.19 5.21
C ILE A 51 3.49 -7.67 3.79
N VAL A 52 2.48 -8.09 3.03
CA VAL A 52 2.65 -8.55 1.64
C VAL A 52 3.21 -7.46 0.73
N GLY A 53 2.85 -6.19 0.94
CA GLY A 53 3.42 -5.07 0.18
C GLY A 53 4.79 -4.61 0.68
N ALA A 54 5.03 -4.69 1.98
CA ALA A 54 6.26 -4.23 2.62
C ALA A 54 7.46 -5.17 2.36
N VAL A 55 7.24 -6.49 2.27
CA VAL A 55 8.31 -7.48 2.05
C VAL A 55 9.05 -7.26 0.71
N PRO A 56 8.37 -7.11 -0.44
CA PRO A 56 9.03 -6.83 -1.71
C PRO A 56 9.73 -5.47 -1.76
N LEU A 57 9.15 -4.44 -1.10
CA LEU A 57 9.79 -3.13 -0.95
C LEU A 57 11.10 -3.24 -0.14
N GLY A 58 11.06 -3.94 0.99
CA GLY A 58 12.24 -4.18 1.82
C GLY A 58 13.31 -4.98 1.08
N PHE A 59 12.91 -6.00 0.31
CA PHE A 59 13.82 -6.73 -0.57
C PHE A 59 14.48 -5.80 -1.59
N SER A 60 13.71 -4.95 -2.28
CA SER A 60 14.25 -4.02 -3.27
C SER A 60 15.23 -3.01 -2.67
N MET A 61 14.95 -2.46 -1.48
CA MET A 61 15.88 -1.58 -0.76
C MET A 61 17.15 -2.32 -0.33
N TYR A 62 17.01 -3.53 0.21
CA TYR A 62 18.15 -4.30 0.70
C TYR A 62 19.12 -4.65 -0.45
N THR A 63 18.59 -5.13 -1.57
CA THR A 63 19.42 -5.45 -2.75
C THR A 63 20.10 -4.21 -3.32
N GLU A 64 19.42 -3.06 -3.34
CA GLU A 64 20.02 -1.82 -3.86
C GLU A 64 21.13 -1.27 -2.96
N ILE A 65 21.01 -1.45 -1.63
CA ILE A 65 21.98 -0.92 -0.65
C ILE A 65 23.19 -1.85 -0.49
N PHE A 66 22.99 -3.17 -0.50
CA PHE A 66 24.01 -4.14 -0.08
C PHE A 66 24.58 -4.99 -1.22
N ASP A 67 23.89 -5.14 -2.35
CA ASP A 67 24.28 -6.09 -3.39
C ASP A 67 24.27 -5.43 -4.79
N GLU A 68 25.29 -4.60 -5.06
CA GLU A 68 25.42 -3.87 -6.33
C GLU A 68 25.85 -4.81 -7.51
N ARG A 69 26.02 -6.12 -7.31
CA ARG A 69 26.82 -6.95 -8.26
C ARG A 69 26.32 -8.36 -8.65
N LEU A 70 25.34 -9.00 -8.00
CA LEU A 70 24.91 -10.36 -8.41
C LEU A 70 23.50 -10.38 -9.02
N ASP A 71 23.39 -10.62 -10.34
CA ASP A 71 22.17 -11.02 -11.07
C ASP A 71 20.86 -10.22 -10.84
N ALA A 72 20.97 -9.01 -10.29
CA ALA A 72 19.89 -8.23 -9.70
C ALA A 72 18.91 -7.56 -10.70
N ASN A 73 19.15 -7.62 -12.01
CA ASN A 73 18.36 -6.82 -12.96
C ASN A 73 16.92 -7.35 -13.17
N ILE A 74 16.71 -8.67 -13.15
CA ILE A 74 15.37 -9.27 -13.31
C ILE A 74 14.63 -9.32 -11.97
N GLY A 75 15.33 -9.71 -10.89
CA GLY A 75 14.73 -9.83 -9.56
C GLY A 75 14.27 -8.49 -8.99
N LEU A 76 15.09 -7.44 -9.12
CA LEU A 76 14.74 -6.09 -8.66
C LEU A 76 13.57 -5.51 -9.49
N GLY A 77 13.63 -5.65 -10.82
CA GLY A 77 12.57 -5.19 -11.71
C GLY A 77 11.24 -5.88 -11.45
N LEU A 78 11.26 -7.19 -11.19
CA LEU A 78 10.07 -7.97 -10.85
C LEU A 78 9.51 -7.61 -9.47
N ALA A 79 10.39 -7.37 -8.48
CA ALA A 79 9.98 -6.89 -7.16
C ALA A 79 9.30 -5.51 -7.25
N MET A 80 9.89 -4.57 -8.00
CA MET A 80 9.28 -3.27 -8.26
C MET A 80 7.93 -3.41 -8.96
N PHE A 81 7.82 -4.24 -10.00
CA PHE A 81 6.56 -4.48 -10.70
C PHE A 81 5.46 -5.00 -9.78
N PHE A 82 5.81 -5.95 -8.90
CA PHE A 82 4.88 -6.49 -7.91
C PHE A 82 4.40 -5.41 -6.94
N VAL A 83 5.32 -4.58 -6.42
CA VAL A 83 4.98 -3.43 -5.55
C VAL A 83 4.05 -2.45 -6.26
N TRP A 84 4.33 -2.10 -7.51
CA TRP A 84 3.52 -1.16 -8.27
C TRP A 84 2.11 -1.69 -8.54
N ALA A 85 2.00 -2.95 -8.97
CA ALA A 85 0.71 -3.62 -9.14
C ALA A 85 -0.07 -3.67 -7.81
N TYR A 86 0.63 -3.96 -6.72
CA TYR A 86 0.05 -4.00 -5.38
C TYR A 86 -0.46 -2.62 -4.92
N CYS A 87 0.33 -1.56 -5.13
CA CYS A 87 -0.08 -0.19 -4.89
C CYS A 87 -1.30 0.21 -5.70
N ALA A 88 -1.39 -0.19 -6.98
CA ALA A 88 -2.55 0.08 -7.83
C ALA A 88 -3.82 -0.59 -7.27
N VAL A 89 -3.73 -1.85 -6.83
CA VAL A 89 -4.85 -2.56 -6.20
C VAL A 89 -5.29 -1.89 -4.90
N LEU A 90 -4.34 -1.49 -4.04
CA LEU A 90 -4.64 -0.76 -2.80
C LEU A 90 -5.27 0.61 -3.06
N LEU A 91 -4.83 1.32 -4.10
CA LEU A 91 -5.45 2.58 -4.54
C LEU A 91 -6.90 2.37 -4.97
N CYS A 92 -7.18 1.36 -5.80
CA CYS A 92 -8.55 1.01 -6.19
C CYS A 92 -9.42 0.69 -4.96
N ALA A 93 -8.91 -0.11 -4.02
CA ALA A 93 -9.62 -0.42 -2.78
C ALA A 93 -9.90 0.86 -1.96
N THR A 94 -8.91 1.75 -1.85
CA THR A 94 -9.03 3.03 -1.15
C THR A 94 -10.13 3.90 -1.76
N LEU A 95 -10.16 4.01 -3.10
CA LEU A 95 -11.18 4.76 -3.84
C LEU A 95 -12.58 4.19 -3.61
N VAL A 96 -12.75 2.87 -3.64
CA VAL A 96 -14.04 2.21 -3.39
C VAL A 96 -14.54 2.49 -1.96
N ILE A 97 -13.64 2.41 -0.97
CA ILE A 97 -13.97 2.67 0.44
C ILE A 97 -14.39 4.13 0.62
N TRP A 98 -13.63 5.07 0.06
CA TRP A 98 -13.94 6.50 0.13
C TRP A 98 -15.20 6.87 -0.63
N GLY A 99 -15.42 6.33 -1.83
CA GLY A 99 -16.64 6.53 -2.60
C GLY A 99 -17.89 6.07 -1.84
N ARG A 100 -17.82 4.88 -1.21
CA ARG A 100 -18.90 4.40 -0.33
C ARG A 100 -19.11 5.28 0.90
N TYR A 101 -18.04 5.80 1.49
CA TYR A 101 -18.14 6.72 2.62
C TYR A 101 -18.84 8.03 2.23
N VAL A 102 -18.44 8.65 1.11
CA VAL A 102 -19.06 9.89 0.61
C VAL A 102 -20.53 9.66 0.26
N TYR A 103 -20.84 8.59 -0.48
CA TYR A 103 -22.22 8.23 -0.83
C TYR A 103 -23.13 8.08 0.40
N LYS A 104 -22.65 7.39 1.44
CA LYS A 104 -23.40 7.25 2.70
C LYS A 104 -23.51 8.54 3.51
N ARG A 105 -22.61 9.50 3.30
CA ARG A 105 -22.66 10.80 3.95
C ARG A 105 -23.69 11.70 3.27
N ASP A 106 -23.75 11.70 1.94
CA ASP A 106 -24.76 12.46 1.19
C ASP A 106 -26.15 11.90 1.40
N MET A 107 -26.34 10.58 1.42
CA MET A 107 -27.64 9.95 1.73
C MET A 107 -28.15 10.20 3.16
N ARG A 108 -27.33 10.78 4.05
CA ARG A 108 -27.71 11.15 5.42
C ARG A 108 -27.95 12.66 5.61
N LYS A 109 -27.76 13.46 4.56
CA LYS A 109 -28.21 14.85 4.52
C LYS A 109 -29.59 14.92 3.92
#